data_AF-A0A7X7PPJ9-F1
#
_entry.id   AF-A0A7X7PPJ9-F1
#
_cell.length_a   1.000
_cell.length_b   1.000
_cell.length_c   1.000
_cell.angle_alpha   90.00
_cell.angle_beta   90.00
_cell.angle_gamma   90.00
#
_symmetry.space_group_name_H-M   'P 1'
#
loop_
_entity.id
_entity.type
_entity.pdbx_description
1 polymer ?
#
loop_
_entity_poly.entity_id
_entity_poly.type
_entity_poly.pdbx_seq_one_letter_code
_entity_poly.pdbx_strand_id
1 'polypeptide(L)'
;MRDIRQRYVLLTVVALAIASTIAVVGCGPGGVPGTTASVPSSNTSASSSPTSAPTTTADTTTATSSTTTVPPTTTTELSSAETLLPNGHIRAMGYIQQVWDAGGVNYLRIDYADMLTGAEADAAAVEAGLIEPGEHVDNDYFIRNVNPLTRDFLVSPSVSITTETYDGVVQRIITWEQFRSFWSPSPPTGAEHMHGMPWWIERDGPQVVKIEEQFLP
;
A
#
# COMPACT_ATOMS: atom_id res chain seq x y z
N MET A 1 -18.51 36.41 28.68
CA MET A 1 -17.79 37.61 28.21
C MET A 1 -16.30 37.42 28.45
N ARG A 2 -15.57 37.05 27.40
CA ARG A 2 -14.17 37.44 27.10
C ARG A 2 -13.83 36.80 25.75
N ASP A 3 -13.79 37.64 24.74
CA ASP A 3 -13.36 37.36 23.37
C ASP A 3 -11.97 36.72 23.35
N ILE A 4 -11.84 35.56 22.69
CA ILE A 4 -10.56 35.06 22.20
C ILE A 4 -10.54 35.35 20.70
N ARG A 5 -10.00 36.52 20.41
CA ARG A 5 -9.69 37.05 19.08
C ARG A 5 -8.57 36.21 18.44
N GLN A 6 -8.86 35.70 17.25
CA GLN A 6 -8.20 36.15 16.02
C GLN A 6 -6.67 36.35 16.12
N ARG A 7 -5.91 35.27 15.86
CA ARG A 7 -4.52 35.33 15.40
C ARG A 7 -4.24 34.19 14.42
N TYR A 8 -4.64 34.36 13.16
CA TYR A 8 -3.94 33.72 12.06
C TYR A 8 -3.30 34.82 11.22
N VAL A 9 -1.97 34.79 11.25
CA VAL A 9 -1.07 35.75 10.65
C VAL A 9 -1.11 35.61 9.13
N LEU A 10 -1.13 36.77 8.50
CA LEU A 10 -1.16 37.08 7.08
C LEU A 10 0.12 36.62 6.34
N LEU A 11 -0.04 36.41 5.02
CA LEU A 11 0.95 36.54 3.93
C LEU A 11 1.93 35.38 3.67
N THR A 12 1.70 34.63 2.58
CA THR A 12 2.44 34.92 1.34
C THR A 12 1.63 34.49 0.09
N VAL A 13 1.29 35.47 -0.74
CA VAL A 13 0.76 35.28 -2.10
C VAL A 13 1.95 35.08 -3.04
N VAL A 14 1.98 33.96 -3.77
CA VAL A 14 2.77 33.85 -5.01
C VAL A 14 1.82 33.48 -6.12
N ALA A 15 1.46 34.49 -6.91
CA ALA A 15 0.80 34.32 -8.19
C ALA A 15 1.83 33.86 -9.22
N LEU A 16 1.58 32.74 -9.88
CA LEU A 16 2.21 32.43 -11.16
C LEU A 16 1.13 32.03 -12.16
N ALA A 17 0.74 33.01 -12.97
CA ALA A 17 -0.08 32.82 -14.15
C ALA A 17 0.78 32.24 -15.27
N ILE A 18 0.40 31.08 -15.80
CA ILE A 18 0.79 30.68 -17.16
C ILE A 18 -0.48 30.22 -17.87
N ALA A 19 -0.95 31.12 -18.74
CA ALA A 19 -1.91 30.82 -19.78
C ALA A 19 -1.24 29.96 -20.86
N SER A 20 -1.88 28.88 -21.29
CA SER A 20 -1.67 28.30 -22.61
C SER A 20 -2.93 27.56 -23.05
N THR A 21 -3.69 28.28 -23.87
CA THR A 21 -4.79 27.80 -24.70
C THR A 21 -4.24 27.00 -25.88
N ILE A 22 -4.64 25.74 -26.06
CA ILE A 22 -4.79 25.12 -27.39
C ILE A 22 -6.08 24.31 -27.39
N ALA A 23 -7.04 24.79 -28.17
CA ALA A 23 -8.22 24.05 -28.58
C ALA A 23 -7.84 23.12 -29.73
N VAL A 24 -8.27 21.85 -29.69
CA VAL A 24 -8.45 21.04 -30.90
C VAL A 24 -9.85 20.46 -30.89
N VAL A 25 -10.63 20.98 -31.83
CA VAL A 25 -11.91 20.50 -32.31
C VAL A 25 -11.71 19.15 -32.99
N GLY A 26 -12.53 18.15 -32.67
CA GLY A 26 -12.56 16.86 -33.34
C GLY A 26 -13.92 16.19 -33.21
N CYS A 27 -14.89 16.65 -33.99
CA CYS A 27 -16.19 16.02 -34.18
C CYS A 27 -16.11 15.09 -35.40
N GLY A 28 -16.55 13.84 -35.29
CA GLY A 28 -16.58 12.90 -36.41
C GLY A 28 -17.34 11.62 -36.06
N PRO A 29 -18.51 11.35 -36.67
CA PRO A 29 -19.42 10.27 -36.28
C PRO A 29 -19.26 9.02 -37.18
N GLY A 30 -19.79 7.89 -36.70
CA GLY A 30 -20.41 6.89 -37.57
C GLY A 30 -19.88 5.46 -37.45
N GLY A 31 -20.81 4.52 -37.24
CA GLY A 31 -20.64 3.14 -37.68
C GLY A 31 -20.96 2.04 -36.67
N VAL A 32 -22.24 1.84 -36.35
CA VAL A 32 -22.79 0.47 -36.13
C VAL A 32 -22.83 -0.22 -37.50
N PRO A 33 -22.69 -1.57 -37.66
CA PRO A 33 -23.59 -2.53 -37.01
C PRO A 33 -23.06 -3.95 -36.72
N GLY A 34 -23.77 -4.62 -35.81
CA GLY A 34 -24.10 -6.04 -35.91
C GLY A 34 -23.02 -7.03 -35.45
N THR A 35 -23.30 -8.30 -35.15
CA THR A 35 -24.54 -9.08 -35.13
C THR A 35 -24.09 -10.47 -34.67
N THR A 36 -24.83 -11.05 -33.72
CA THR A 36 -25.04 -12.50 -33.49
C THR A 36 -23.92 -13.38 -32.90
N ALA A 37 -24.23 -13.83 -31.68
CA ALA A 37 -24.14 -15.19 -31.14
C ALA A 37 -23.45 -16.30 -31.97
N SER A 38 -22.62 -17.12 -31.30
CA SER A 38 -23.02 -18.47 -30.85
C SER A 38 -21.83 -19.24 -30.26
N VAL A 39 -22.08 -19.83 -29.10
CA VAL A 39 -21.33 -20.87 -28.35
C VAL A 39 -21.65 -22.25 -28.99
N PRO A 40 -21.14 -23.41 -28.54
CA PRO A 40 -19.79 -23.90 -28.23
C PRO A 40 -19.35 -25.00 -29.24
N SER A 41 -18.14 -25.54 -29.12
CA SER A 41 -17.95 -27.00 -28.98
C SER A 41 -16.50 -27.39 -28.74
N SER A 42 -16.32 -28.05 -27.61
CA SER A 42 -15.22 -28.91 -27.21
C SER A 42 -14.93 -30.00 -28.25
N ASN A 43 -13.67 -30.11 -28.66
CA ASN A 43 -13.13 -31.36 -29.19
C ASN A 43 -11.98 -31.83 -28.29
N THR A 44 -12.32 -32.85 -27.50
CA THR A 44 -11.41 -33.79 -26.87
C THR A 44 -10.79 -34.66 -27.96
N SER A 45 -9.46 -34.80 -27.99
CA SER A 45 -8.81 -36.00 -28.51
C SER A 45 -7.48 -36.18 -27.80
N ALA A 46 -7.42 -37.30 -27.10
CA ALA A 46 -6.28 -37.80 -26.37
C ALA A 46 -5.30 -38.54 -27.29
N SER A 47 -4.16 -38.89 -26.69
CA SER A 47 -3.32 -40.05 -27.01
C SER A 47 -2.23 -39.82 -28.07
N SER A 48 -0.97 -39.72 -27.66
CA SER A 48 -0.12 -40.88 -27.33
C SER A 48 1.36 -40.48 -27.36
N SER A 49 2.07 -40.92 -26.34
CA SER A 49 3.52 -40.81 -26.18
C SER A 49 4.27 -41.66 -27.21
N PRO A 50 5.49 -41.26 -27.59
CA PRO A 50 6.55 -42.26 -27.67
C PRO A 50 7.76 -41.90 -26.80
N THR A 51 8.10 -42.88 -25.97
CA THR A 51 9.38 -43.13 -25.32
C THR A 51 10.57 -42.94 -26.28
N SER A 52 11.61 -42.25 -25.82
CA SER A 52 12.95 -42.35 -26.39
C SER A 52 14.01 -42.37 -25.28
N ALA A 53 14.94 -43.30 -25.47
CA ALA A 53 15.99 -43.79 -24.59
C ALA A 53 17.13 -42.77 -24.31
N PRO A 54 17.98 -43.02 -23.31
CA PRO A 54 18.95 -42.04 -22.80
C PRO A 54 20.20 -41.96 -23.68
N THR A 55 20.72 -40.75 -23.87
CA THR A 55 22.06 -40.52 -24.43
C THR A 55 22.93 -39.86 -23.36
N THR A 56 23.87 -40.64 -22.83
CA THR A 56 24.95 -40.21 -21.94
C THR A 56 25.96 -39.42 -22.76
N THR A 57 26.09 -38.12 -22.50
CA THR A 57 27.26 -37.32 -22.91
C THR A 57 27.92 -36.83 -21.63
N ALA A 58 29.12 -37.33 -21.37
CA ALA A 58 30.01 -36.79 -20.36
C ALA A 58 30.63 -35.50 -20.91
N ASP A 59 30.36 -34.38 -20.26
CA ASP A 59 31.06 -33.13 -20.54
C ASP A 59 31.76 -32.62 -19.28
N THR A 60 32.96 -32.11 -19.49
CA THR A 60 33.98 -31.88 -18.47
C THR A 60 33.77 -30.52 -17.82
N THR A 61 33.34 -30.52 -16.56
CA THR A 61 33.16 -29.32 -15.73
C THR A 61 34.50 -28.67 -15.39
N THR A 62 34.81 -27.54 -16.01
CA THR A 62 35.82 -26.60 -15.50
C THR A 62 35.15 -25.74 -14.43
N ALA A 63 35.49 -25.96 -13.17
CA ALA A 63 34.98 -25.21 -12.02
C ALA A 63 35.68 -23.84 -11.95
N THR A 64 35.02 -22.79 -12.43
CA THR A 64 35.40 -21.41 -12.13
C THR A 64 34.75 -21.03 -10.80
N SER A 65 35.56 -20.83 -9.77
CA SER A 65 35.13 -20.40 -8.44
C SER A 65 34.49 -19.01 -8.51
N SER A 66 33.16 -18.95 -8.52
CA SER A 66 32.41 -17.73 -8.24
C SER A 66 32.44 -17.50 -6.72
N THR A 67 33.25 -16.53 -6.28
CA THR A 67 33.14 -15.98 -4.93
C THR A 67 31.80 -15.26 -4.81
N THR A 68 30.82 -15.92 -4.19
CA THR A 68 29.57 -15.30 -3.77
C THR A 68 29.89 -14.26 -2.68
N THR A 69 29.95 -12.99 -3.06
CA THR A 69 29.90 -11.87 -2.13
C THR A 69 28.49 -11.85 -1.52
N VAL A 70 28.37 -12.36 -0.30
CA VAL A 70 27.17 -12.21 0.52
C VAL A 70 27.03 -10.71 0.81
N PRO A 71 25.93 -10.04 0.41
CA PRO A 71 25.71 -8.64 0.75
C PRO A 71 25.67 -8.51 2.29
N PRO A 72 26.13 -7.37 2.84
CA PRO A 72 26.08 -7.16 4.28
C PRO A 72 24.64 -7.27 4.76
N THR A 73 24.40 -8.16 5.73
CA THR A 73 23.16 -8.19 6.50
C THR A 73 23.11 -6.90 7.30
N THR A 74 22.50 -5.86 6.74
CA THR A 74 22.16 -4.66 7.50
C THR A 74 21.12 -5.10 8.51
N THR A 75 21.54 -5.30 9.77
CA THR A 75 20.63 -5.33 10.91
C THR A 75 20.08 -3.91 11.04
N THR A 76 19.06 -3.60 10.23
CA THR A 76 18.31 -2.36 10.33
C THR A 76 17.59 -2.41 11.68
N GLU A 77 18.03 -1.58 12.62
CA GLU A 77 17.34 -1.35 13.87
C GLU A 77 15.88 -0.96 13.58
N LEU A 78 14.94 -1.59 14.27
CA LEU A 78 13.52 -1.33 14.08
C LEU A 78 13.15 0.06 14.60
N SER A 79 12.27 0.73 13.89
CA SER A 79 11.60 1.94 14.37
C SER A 79 10.68 1.62 15.55
N SER A 80 10.35 2.61 16.39
CA SER A 80 9.38 2.45 17.49
C SER A 80 8.01 1.94 17.04
N ALA A 81 7.59 2.30 15.82
CA ALA A 81 6.34 1.89 15.19
C ALA A 81 6.38 0.49 14.56
N GLU A 82 7.52 -0.21 14.64
CA GLU A 82 7.73 -1.52 14.03
C GLU A 82 7.77 -2.63 15.09
N THR A 83 7.05 -3.71 14.82
CA THR A 83 7.04 -4.92 15.66
C THR A 83 7.60 -6.10 14.87
N LEU A 84 8.60 -6.80 15.42
CA LEU A 84 9.05 -8.08 14.88
C LEU A 84 8.06 -9.17 15.25
N LEU A 85 7.48 -9.82 14.24
CA LEU A 85 6.58 -10.94 14.41
C LEU A 85 7.35 -12.27 14.61
N PRO A 86 6.73 -13.29 15.23
CA PRO A 86 7.39 -14.59 15.45
C PRO A 86 7.86 -15.32 14.19
N ASN A 87 7.27 -15.00 13.03
CA ASN A 87 7.67 -15.54 11.72
C ASN A 87 8.88 -14.81 11.12
N GLY A 88 9.44 -13.81 11.80
CA GLY A 88 10.55 -12.99 11.32
C GLY A 88 10.13 -11.79 10.46
N HIS A 89 8.83 -11.64 10.19
CA HIS A 89 8.32 -10.48 9.46
C HIS A 89 8.23 -9.25 10.37
N ILE A 90 8.18 -8.06 9.77
CA ILE A 90 8.04 -6.80 10.49
C ILE A 90 6.66 -6.22 10.20
N ARG A 91 5.90 -5.92 11.25
CA ARG A 91 4.59 -5.27 11.16
C ARG A 91 4.67 -3.82 11.63
N ALA A 92 4.04 -2.92 10.88
CA ALA A 92 3.95 -1.51 11.24
C ALA A 92 2.61 -0.92 10.79
N MET A 93 2.12 0.10 11.48
CA MET A 93 0.97 0.90 11.07
C MET A 93 1.45 2.23 10.51
N GLY A 94 0.69 2.77 9.56
CA GLY A 94 0.90 4.14 9.12
C GLY A 94 -0.14 4.60 8.13
N TYR A 95 0.05 5.83 7.65
CA TYR A 95 -0.74 6.42 6.59
C TYR A 95 0.00 6.26 5.28
N ILE A 96 -0.62 5.55 4.33
CA ILE A 96 -0.04 5.37 3.01
C ILE A 96 -0.26 6.66 2.22
N GLN A 97 0.85 7.31 1.86
CA GLN A 97 0.85 8.60 1.18
C GLN A 97 0.81 8.44 -0.34
N GLN A 98 1.37 7.35 -0.85
CA GLN A 98 1.44 7.10 -2.29
C GLN A 98 1.51 5.61 -2.59
N VAL A 99 0.86 5.21 -3.68
CA VAL A 99 0.90 3.85 -4.24
C VAL A 99 1.16 3.96 -5.73
N TRP A 100 2.17 3.26 -6.25
CA TRP A 100 2.52 3.35 -7.67
C TRP A 100 3.10 2.06 -8.23
N ASP A 101 3.14 2.00 -9.56
CA ASP A 101 3.92 1.02 -10.32
C ASP A 101 5.03 1.76 -11.06
N ALA A 102 6.22 1.19 -11.09
CA ALA A 102 7.31 1.65 -11.94
C ALA A 102 7.98 0.45 -12.62
N GLY A 103 7.72 0.27 -13.90
CA GLY A 103 8.32 -0.80 -14.70
C GLY A 103 7.81 -2.20 -14.34
N GLY A 104 6.52 -2.33 -13.97
CA GLY A 104 5.94 -3.61 -13.55
C GLY A 104 6.32 -4.02 -12.12
N VAL A 105 6.90 -3.10 -11.34
CA VAL A 105 7.23 -3.28 -9.94
C VAL A 105 6.35 -2.37 -9.11
N ASN A 106 5.71 -2.97 -8.10
CA ASN A 106 4.79 -2.29 -7.20
C ASN A 106 5.54 -1.63 -6.04
N TYR A 107 5.10 -0.42 -5.69
CA TYR A 107 5.67 0.35 -4.59
C TYR A 107 4.58 1.03 -3.77
N LEU A 108 4.89 1.26 -2.50
CA LEU A 108 4.13 2.17 -1.65
C LEU A 108 5.07 3.07 -0.84
N ARG A 109 4.56 4.24 -0.48
CA ARG A 109 5.17 5.18 0.46
C ARG A 109 4.28 5.30 1.67
N ILE A 110 4.83 5.05 2.85
CA ILE A 110 4.11 5.08 4.12
C ILE A 110 4.77 6.04 5.10
N ASP A 111 3.95 6.81 5.79
CA ASP A 111 4.32 7.58 6.97
C ASP A 111 3.90 6.79 8.20
N TYR A 112 4.86 6.32 9.01
CA TYR A 112 4.55 5.46 10.15
C TYR A 112 3.87 6.24 11.26
N ALA A 113 2.96 5.55 11.94
CA ALA A 113 2.32 6.05 13.14
C ALA A 113 2.24 4.94 14.17
N ASP A 114 2.36 5.32 15.44
CA ASP A 114 2.14 4.42 16.56
C ASP A 114 0.62 4.34 16.78
N MET A 115 0.10 3.12 16.91
CA MET A 115 -1.22 2.86 17.47
C MET A 115 -1.05 2.33 18.88
N LEU A 116 -1.33 3.18 19.86
CA LEU A 116 -1.25 2.84 21.28
C LEU A 116 -2.65 2.51 21.79
N THR A 117 -2.74 1.62 22.78
CA THR A 117 -4.01 1.24 23.42
C THR A 117 -3.87 1.21 24.94
N GLY A 118 -5.00 1.31 25.65
CA GLY A 118 -5.04 1.25 27.12
C GLY A 118 -4.16 2.31 27.78
N ALA A 119 -3.43 1.90 28.83
CA ALA A 119 -2.61 2.81 29.63
C ALA A 119 -1.49 3.51 28.82
N GLU A 120 -0.99 2.88 27.75
CA GLU A 120 0.01 3.52 26.87
C GLU A 120 -0.62 4.64 26.04
N ALA A 121 -1.87 4.45 25.60
CA ALA A 121 -2.62 5.49 24.90
C ALA A 121 -2.88 6.69 25.80
N ASP A 122 -3.32 6.45 27.05
CA ASP A 122 -3.54 7.50 28.03
C ASP A 122 -2.25 8.27 28.34
N ALA A 123 -1.15 7.56 28.61
CA ALA A 123 0.14 8.18 28.90
C ALA A 123 0.62 9.06 27.74
N ALA A 124 0.49 8.58 26.50
CA ALA A 124 0.87 9.33 25.31
C ALA A 124 -0.07 10.52 25.03
N ALA A 125 -1.37 10.41 25.33
CA ALA A 125 -2.32 11.50 25.20
C ALA A 125 -2.09 12.60 26.25
N VAL A 126 -1.71 12.24 27.48
CA VAL A 126 -1.26 13.18 28.52
C VAL A 126 0.03 13.87 28.08
N GLU A 127 1.01 13.13 27.56
CA GLU A 127 2.26 13.69 27.02
C GLU A 127 2.01 14.69 25.89
N ALA A 128 1.03 14.41 25.03
CA ALA A 128 0.58 15.30 23.96
C ALA A 128 -0.26 16.49 24.43
N GLY A 129 -0.65 16.54 25.72
CA GLY A 129 -1.49 17.59 26.29
C GLY A 129 -2.94 17.57 25.81
N LEU A 130 -3.44 16.41 25.38
CA LEU A 130 -4.82 16.24 24.89
C LEU A 130 -5.81 15.91 26.01
N ILE A 131 -5.31 15.30 27.08
CA ILE A 131 -6.09 14.95 28.29
C ILE A 131 -5.28 15.30 29.54
N GLU A 132 -5.96 15.44 30.68
CA GLU A 132 -5.32 15.65 31.98
C GLU A 132 -4.80 14.34 32.59
N PRO A 133 -3.77 14.37 33.46
CA PRO A 133 -3.32 13.18 34.17
C PRO A 133 -4.45 12.52 34.97
N GLY A 134 -4.72 11.24 34.69
CA GLY A 134 -5.79 10.46 35.32
C GLY A 134 -7.09 10.43 34.53
N GLU A 135 -7.17 11.12 33.40
CA GLU A 135 -8.22 10.94 32.41
C GLU A 135 -7.89 9.77 31.46
N HIS A 136 -8.89 9.33 30.70
CA HIS A 136 -8.79 8.24 29.73
C HIS A 136 -9.14 8.74 28.33
N VAL A 137 -8.48 8.20 27.31
CA VAL A 137 -8.85 8.47 25.91
C VAL A 137 -10.20 7.82 25.57
N ASP A 138 -11.09 8.58 24.91
CA ASP A 138 -12.48 8.17 24.68
C ASP A 138 -12.64 6.85 23.92
N ASN A 139 -11.72 6.53 23.00
CA ASN A 139 -11.80 5.36 22.13
C ASN A 139 -10.82 4.22 22.53
N ASP A 140 -10.19 4.30 23.71
CA ASP A 140 -9.17 3.34 24.20
C ASP A 140 -7.96 3.15 23.25
N TYR A 141 -7.79 4.05 22.28
CA TYR A 141 -6.63 4.10 21.42
C TYR A 141 -6.16 5.54 21.23
N PHE A 142 -4.85 5.68 20.99
CA PHE A 142 -4.23 6.94 20.62
C PHE A 142 -3.27 6.70 19.47
N ILE A 143 -3.52 7.37 18.34
CA ILE A 143 -2.64 7.33 17.18
C ILE A 143 -1.76 8.57 17.19
N ARG A 144 -0.44 8.37 17.14
CA ARG A 144 0.51 9.48 17.06
C ARG A 144 1.60 9.21 16.03
N ASN A 145 2.04 10.26 15.36
CA ASN A 145 3.22 10.24 14.53
C ASN A 145 4.33 11.05 15.22
N VAL A 146 5.24 10.35 15.90
CA VAL A 146 6.42 10.96 16.53
C VAL A 146 7.59 11.15 15.56
N ASN A 147 7.56 10.46 14.42
CA ASN A 147 8.64 10.47 13.43
C ASN A 147 8.07 10.51 12.00
N PRO A 148 7.90 11.71 11.41
CA PRO A 148 7.25 11.89 10.11
C PRO A 148 8.09 11.44 8.91
N LEU A 149 9.11 10.61 9.13
CA LEU A 149 9.93 10.06 8.06
C LEU A 149 9.10 9.05 7.25
N THR A 150 8.80 9.44 6.02
CA THR A 150 8.19 8.56 5.04
C THR A 150 9.18 7.51 4.55
N ARG A 151 8.70 6.29 4.33
CA ARG A 151 9.50 5.16 3.83
C ARG A 151 8.87 4.59 2.58
N ASP A 152 9.72 4.27 1.61
CA ASP A 152 9.34 3.63 0.36
C ASP A 152 9.63 2.13 0.45
N PHE A 153 8.66 1.31 0.07
CA PHE A 153 8.81 -0.14 0.07
C PHE A 153 8.44 -0.74 -1.29
N LEU A 154 9.17 -1.79 -1.64
CA LEU A 154 8.75 -2.72 -2.68
C LEU A 154 7.55 -3.51 -2.18
N VAL A 155 6.58 -3.74 -3.04
CA VAL A 155 5.42 -4.57 -2.72
C VAL A 155 5.49 -5.87 -3.51
N SER A 156 5.28 -6.98 -2.83
CA SER A 156 5.26 -8.29 -3.47
C SER A 156 4.17 -8.36 -4.55
N PRO A 157 4.44 -8.95 -5.72
CA PRO A 157 3.41 -9.23 -6.73
C PRO A 157 2.27 -10.11 -6.19
N SER A 158 2.52 -10.88 -5.13
CA SER A 158 1.54 -11.74 -4.45
C SER A 158 1.08 -11.17 -3.10
N VAL A 159 1.15 -9.85 -2.92
CA VAL A 159 0.68 -9.18 -1.70
C VAL A 159 -0.79 -9.51 -1.42
N SER A 160 -1.10 -9.80 -0.15
CA SER A 160 -2.48 -9.92 0.32
C SER A 160 -2.97 -8.56 0.82
N ILE A 161 -4.13 -8.11 0.34
CA ILE A 161 -4.71 -6.81 0.70
C ILE A 161 -6.14 -7.01 1.19
N THR A 162 -6.43 -6.55 2.40
CA THR A 162 -7.75 -6.63 3.01
C THR A 162 -8.23 -5.24 3.46
N THR A 163 -9.47 -4.91 3.13
CA THR A 163 -10.15 -3.68 3.55
C THR A 163 -11.30 -4.01 4.50
N GLU A 164 -11.60 -3.10 5.41
CA GLU A 164 -12.65 -3.24 6.43
C GLU A 164 -13.85 -2.34 6.16
N THR A 165 -13.66 -1.22 5.46
CA THR A 165 -14.75 -0.25 5.23
C THR A 165 -15.04 0.04 3.77
N TYR A 166 -14.23 -0.46 2.84
CA TYR A 166 -14.45 -0.27 1.40
C TYR A 166 -15.80 -0.85 0.97
N ASP A 167 -16.65 0.00 0.38
CA ASP A 167 -17.99 -0.37 -0.12
C ASP A 167 -18.91 -0.93 0.99
N GLY A 168 -18.63 -0.59 2.26
CA GLY A 168 -19.36 -1.11 3.41
C GLY A 168 -19.16 -2.61 3.65
N VAL A 169 -18.14 -3.23 3.06
CA VAL A 169 -17.84 -4.66 3.20
C VAL A 169 -16.62 -4.86 4.11
N VAL A 170 -16.87 -5.52 5.24
CA VAL A 170 -15.86 -5.93 6.22
C VAL A 170 -15.02 -7.08 5.65
N GLN A 171 -13.71 -7.09 5.94
CA GLN A 171 -12.75 -8.09 5.49
C GLN A 171 -12.77 -8.40 3.98
N ARG A 172 -13.00 -7.38 3.15
CA ARG A 172 -12.98 -7.53 1.69
C ARG A 172 -11.53 -7.65 1.20
N ILE A 173 -11.24 -8.74 0.50
CA ILE A 173 -9.96 -8.93 -0.21
C ILE A 173 -10.01 -8.19 -1.54
N ILE A 174 -8.95 -7.42 -1.85
CA ILE A 174 -8.83 -6.66 -3.11
C ILE A 174 -7.50 -6.92 -3.82
N THR A 175 -7.45 -6.60 -5.11
CA THR A 175 -6.21 -6.67 -5.90
C THR A 175 -5.34 -5.43 -5.68
N TRP A 176 -4.06 -5.53 -6.03
CA TRP A 176 -3.17 -4.38 -6.05
C TRP A 176 -3.68 -3.23 -6.94
N GLU A 177 -4.27 -3.55 -8.09
CA GLU A 177 -4.81 -2.54 -9.01
C GLU A 177 -5.97 -1.78 -8.38
N GLN A 178 -6.88 -2.49 -7.70
CA GLN A 178 -7.97 -1.88 -6.94
C GLN A 178 -7.43 -1.01 -5.81
N PHE A 179 -6.48 -1.53 -5.02
CA PHE A 179 -5.86 -0.79 -3.94
C PHE A 179 -5.20 0.51 -4.41
N ARG A 180 -4.41 0.45 -5.49
CA ARG A 180 -3.78 1.64 -6.11
C ARG A 180 -4.81 2.67 -6.58
N SER A 181 -5.99 2.23 -7.03
CA SER A 181 -7.03 3.15 -7.52
C SER A 181 -7.59 4.09 -6.43
N PHE A 182 -7.42 3.75 -5.15
CA PHE A 182 -7.82 4.60 -4.02
C PHE A 182 -7.05 5.92 -3.96
N TRP A 183 -5.82 5.95 -4.48
CA TRP A 183 -4.97 7.15 -4.59
C TRP A 183 -5.10 7.86 -5.94
N SER A 184 -6.03 7.46 -6.79
CA SER A 184 -6.28 8.16 -8.05
C SER A 184 -7.04 9.48 -7.81
N PRO A 185 -6.96 10.46 -8.74
CA PRO A 185 -7.76 11.68 -8.65
C PRO A 185 -9.28 11.46 -8.67
N SER A 186 -9.73 10.26 -9.05
CA SER A 186 -11.13 9.86 -9.11
C SER A 186 -11.24 8.43 -8.57
N PRO A 187 -11.14 8.23 -7.24
CA PRO A 187 -11.20 6.91 -6.64
C PRO A 187 -12.55 6.24 -6.95
N PRO A 188 -12.61 4.89 -6.92
CA PRO A 188 -13.87 4.17 -7.05
C PRO A 188 -14.90 4.64 -6.03
N THR A 189 -16.19 4.56 -6.39
CA THR A 189 -17.27 4.84 -5.44
C THR A 189 -17.14 3.99 -4.18
N GLY A 190 -17.25 4.63 -3.01
CA GLY A 190 -17.09 3.96 -1.72
C GLY A 190 -15.64 3.82 -1.25
N ALA A 191 -14.66 4.30 -2.03
CA ALA A 191 -13.24 4.33 -1.67
C ALA A 191 -12.72 5.75 -1.36
N GLU A 192 -13.58 6.77 -1.36
CA GLU A 192 -13.17 8.17 -1.25
C GLU A 192 -12.38 8.44 0.04
N HIS A 193 -12.65 7.73 1.12
CA HIS A 193 -11.95 7.87 2.40
C HIS A 193 -10.70 6.99 2.54
N MET A 194 -10.51 5.99 1.66
CA MET A 194 -9.45 4.97 1.79
C MET A 194 -8.04 5.54 1.89
N HIS A 195 -7.77 6.64 1.19
CA HIS A 195 -6.45 7.31 1.22
C HIS A 195 -6.14 7.98 2.57
N GLY A 196 -7.16 8.27 3.38
CA GLY A 196 -7.04 8.86 4.71
C GLY A 196 -7.06 7.84 5.85
N MET A 197 -7.27 6.56 5.55
CA MET A 197 -7.29 5.51 6.57
C MET A 197 -5.88 5.11 7.01
N PRO A 198 -5.69 4.70 8.28
CA PRO A 198 -4.48 4.00 8.69
C PRO A 198 -4.47 2.58 8.12
N TRP A 199 -3.27 2.11 7.77
CA TRP A 199 -3.04 0.79 7.21
C TRP A 199 -1.93 0.08 7.99
N TRP A 200 -2.14 -1.21 8.27
CA TRP A 200 -1.06 -2.11 8.65
C TRP A 200 -0.35 -2.62 7.41
N ILE A 201 0.97 -2.65 7.47
CA ILE A 201 1.81 -3.40 6.53
C ILE A 201 2.57 -4.48 7.28
N GLU A 202 2.71 -5.64 6.64
CA GLU A 202 3.63 -6.69 7.05
C GLU A 202 4.70 -6.86 5.98
N ARG A 203 5.96 -6.87 6.40
CA ARG A 203 7.13 -6.94 5.52
C ARG A 203 7.95 -8.18 5.79
N ASP A 204 8.32 -8.88 4.74
CA ASP A 204 9.42 -9.86 4.74
C ASP A 204 10.69 -9.14 4.25
N GLY A 205 11.57 -8.82 5.19
CA GLY A 205 12.72 -7.95 4.93
C GLY A 205 12.29 -6.59 4.34
N PRO A 206 12.80 -6.18 3.16
CA PRO A 206 12.45 -4.90 2.54
C PRO A 206 11.13 -4.93 1.74
N GLN A 207 10.47 -6.08 1.61
CA GLN A 207 9.29 -6.24 0.76
C GLN A 207 8.00 -6.36 1.56
N VAL A 208 6.99 -5.59 1.20
CA VAL A 208 5.63 -5.69 1.77
C VAL A 208 4.93 -6.90 1.18
N VAL A 209 4.44 -7.78 2.06
CA VAL A 209 3.75 -9.02 1.70
C VAL A 209 2.27 -9.03 2.14
N LYS A 210 1.89 -8.14 3.05
CA LYS A 210 0.50 -7.98 3.53
C LYS A 210 0.17 -6.51 3.77
N ILE A 211 -1.05 -6.11 3.42
CA ILE A 211 -1.61 -4.79 3.68
C ILE A 211 -3.03 -4.98 4.24
N GLU A 212 -3.33 -4.37 5.38
CA GLU A 212 -4.65 -4.46 6.01
C GLU A 212 -5.11 -3.09 6.45
N GLU A 213 -6.35 -2.72 6.14
CA GLU A 213 -6.96 -1.51 6.70
C GLU A 213 -7.06 -1.64 8.22
N GLN A 214 -6.64 -0.63 8.97
CA GLN A 214 -6.93 -0.55 10.39
C GLN A 214 -8.36 -0.02 10.55
N PHE A 215 -9.27 -0.87 11.00
CA PHE A 215 -10.63 -0.47 11.37
C PHE A 215 -10.61 0.41 12.63
N LEU A 216 -11.13 1.63 12.52
CA LEU A 216 -11.35 2.50 13.68
C LEU A 216 -12.86 2.50 13.98
N PRO A 217 -13.31 1.97 15.13
CA PRO A 217 -14.72 1.91 15.50
C PRO A 217 -15.35 3.28 15.75
#